data_AF-A0A9X0HZG1-F1
#
_entry.id   AF-A0A9X0HZG1-F1
#
_cell.length_a   1.000
_cell.length_b   1.000
_cell.length_c   1.000
_cell.angle_alpha   90.00
_cell.angle_beta   90.00
_cell.angle_gamma   90.00
#
_symmetry.space_group_name_H-M   'P 1'
#
loop_
_entity.id
_entity.type
_entity.pdbx_description
1 polymer ?
#
loop_
_entity_poly.entity_id
_entity_poly.type
_entity_poly.pdbx_seq_one_letter_code
_entity_poly.pdbx_strand_id
1 'polypeptide(L)'
;MEPPGLVSMASPTRDKLALFADRFRARADVYAVRWENARTGAAGWMPAVAGGWRKGMDRRGATHLPCTAEVVAAHLVGDVFMGLYPLMPGNTCHFVVADFDGPTAMLDALAYVKAARANAVPAALEIPVRPRSPLHRRRFRSHRAGRGHGPAA
;
A
#
# COMPACT_ATOMS: atom_id res chain seq x y z
N MET A 1 4.67 0.28 28.03
CA MET A 1 5.01 -0.64 26.93
C MET A 1 6.33 -0.11 26.37
N GLU A 2 7.43 -0.86 26.54
CA GLU A 2 8.74 -0.42 26.03
C GLU A 2 8.67 -0.17 24.52
N PRO A 3 9.41 0.84 24.00
CA PRO A 3 9.57 0.96 22.56
C PRO A 3 10.14 -0.36 22.05
N PRO A 4 9.58 -0.95 20.97
CA PRO A 4 10.14 -2.17 20.41
C PRO A 4 11.62 -1.92 20.13
N GLY A 5 12.49 -2.80 20.63
CA GLY A 5 13.92 -2.75 20.37
C GLY A 5 14.22 -2.71 18.86
N LEU A 6 15.49 -2.49 18.50
CA LEU A 6 15.89 -2.40 17.10
C LEU A 6 15.51 -3.70 16.33
N VAL A 7 14.47 -3.62 15.50
CA VAL A 7 14.07 -4.72 14.61
C VAL A 7 14.99 -4.74 13.40
N SER A 8 15.57 -5.90 13.11
CA SER A 8 16.46 -6.14 11.98
C SER A 8 16.00 -7.32 11.14
N MET A 9 16.72 -7.62 10.07
CA MET A 9 16.47 -8.81 9.27
C MET A 9 16.65 -10.12 10.05
N ALA A 10 17.43 -10.12 11.12
CA ALA A 10 17.63 -11.28 12.00
C ALA A 10 16.56 -11.40 13.10
N SER A 11 15.70 -10.39 13.29
CA SER A 11 14.66 -10.43 14.32
C SER A 11 13.63 -11.52 14.02
N PRO A 12 13.05 -12.13 15.07
CA PRO A 12 11.93 -13.06 14.94
C PRO A 12 10.78 -12.48 14.11
N THR A 13 10.06 -13.35 13.40
CA THR A 13 8.88 -12.96 12.61
C THR A 13 7.87 -12.16 13.44
N ARG A 14 7.65 -12.56 14.70
CA ARG A 14 6.76 -11.86 15.63
C ARG A 14 7.09 -10.37 15.77
N ASP A 15 8.36 -10.03 15.91
CA ASP A 15 8.79 -8.64 16.14
C ASP A 15 8.65 -7.80 14.87
N LYS A 16 8.92 -8.42 13.71
CA LYS A 16 8.70 -7.79 12.39
C LYS A 16 7.21 -7.53 12.14
N LEU A 17 6.35 -8.50 12.49
CA LEU A 17 4.90 -8.36 12.41
C LEU A 17 4.38 -7.28 13.35
N ALA A 18 4.89 -7.24 14.60
CA ALA A 18 4.53 -6.21 15.56
C ALA A 18 4.94 -4.81 15.07
N LEU A 19 6.14 -4.67 14.52
CA LEU A 19 6.60 -3.41 13.92
C LEU A 19 5.71 -3.01 12.73
N PHE A 20 5.40 -3.94 11.83
CA PHE A 20 4.54 -3.66 10.67
C PHE A 20 3.15 -3.19 11.13
N ALA A 21 2.53 -3.91 12.06
CA ALA A 21 1.22 -3.57 12.59
C ALA A 21 1.22 -2.21 13.33
N ASP A 22 2.31 -1.86 14.01
CA ASP A 22 2.45 -0.56 14.67
C ASP A 22 2.57 0.60 13.66
N ARG A 23 3.37 0.43 12.61
CA ARG A 23 3.64 1.48 11.61
C ARG A 23 2.52 1.65 10.58
N PHE A 24 1.87 0.55 10.21
CA PHE A 24 0.87 0.52 9.14
C PHE A 24 -0.52 0.14 9.67
N ARG A 25 -0.94 0.80 10.74
CA ARG A 25 -2.30 0.62 11.30
C ARG A 25 -3.35 1.03 10.29
N ALA A 26 -4.15 0.06 9.89
CA ALA A 26 -5.18 0.17 8.87
C ALA A 26 -6.39 -0.69 9.29
N ARG A 27 -7.41 -0.76 8.43
CA ARG A 27 -8.54 -1.66 8.62
C ARG A 27 -8.07 -3.12 8.75
N ALA A 28 -8.51 -3.78 9.82
CA ALA A 28 -8.22 -5.19 10.09
C ALA A 28 -9.31 -6.13 9.53
N ASP A 29 -10.49 -5.60 9.23
CA ASP A 29 -11.64 -6.37 8.73
C ASP A 29 -11.52 -6.74 7.25
N VAL A 30 -10.60 -6.11 6.51
CA VAL A 30 -10.37 -6.37 5.09
C VAL A 30 -8.98 -5.95 4.63
N TYR A 31 -8.35 -6.75 3.76
CA TYR A 31 -7.17 -6.34 2.99
C TYR A 31 -7.47 -6.32 1.48
N ALA A 32 -6.61 -5.70 0.68
CA ALA A 32 -6.75 -5.66 -0.76
C ALA A 32 -5.88 -6.74 -1.43
N VAL A 33 -6.41 -7.36 -2.49
CA VAL A 33 -5.67 -8.21 -3.42
C VAL A 33 -5.50 -7.51 -4.76
N ARG A 34 -4.37 -7.74 -5.41
CA ARG A 34 -4.09 -7.24 -6.75
C ARG A 34 -4.73 -8.18 -7.78
N TRP A 35 -5.43 -7.61 -8.76
CA TRP A 35 -5.89 -8.34 -9.93
C TRP A 35 -5.22 -7.81 -11.19
N GLU A 36 -5.03 -8.70 -12.16
CA GLU A 36 -4.52 -8.38 -13.48
C GLU A 36 -5.36 -9.13 -14.52
N ASN A 37 -5.71 -8.43 -15.60
CA ASN A 37 -6.30 -9.02 -16.79
C ASN A 37 -5.20 -9.17 -17.83
N ALA A 38 -4.71 -10.40 -18.00
CA ALA A 38 -3.61 -10.69 -18.93
C ALA A 38 -3.93 -10.30 -20.38
N ARG A 39 -5.20 -10.32 -20.80
CA ARG A 39 -5.61 -10.01 -22.17
C ARG A 39 -5.61 -8.50 -22.45
N THR A 40 -6.07 -7.69 -21.51
CA THR A 40 -6.14 -6.23 -21.69
C THR A 40 -4.95 -5.48 -21.09
N GLY A 41 -4.14 -6.16 -20.26
CA GLY A 41 -3.08 -5.54 -19.46
C GLY A 41 -3.60 -4.64 -18.34
N ALA A 42 -4.92 -4.61 -18.11
CA ALA A 42 -5.50 -3.84 -17.02
C ALA A 42 -5.16 -4.49 -15.67
N ALA A 43 -4.92 -3.67 -14.66
CA ALA A 43 -4.61 -4.12 -13.32
C ALA A 43 -5.31 -3.22 -12.30
N GLY A 44 -5.52 -3.73 -11.10
CA GLY A 44 -6.06 -2.93 -10.01
C GLY A 44 -6.04 -3.64 -8.68
N TRP A 45 -6.68 -3.01 -7.71
CA TRP A 45 -6.83 -3.51 -6.35
C TRP A 45 -8.30 -3.71 -6.05
N MET A 46 -8.61 -4.75 -5.28
CA MET A 46 -9.97 -5.04 -4.83
C MET A 46 -9.95 -5.70 -3.45
N PRO A 47 -11.04 -5.59 -2.68
CA PRO A 47 -11.14 -6.27 -1.39
C PRO A 47 -10.92 -7.78 -1.53
N ALA A 48 -10.20 -8.37 -0.60
CA ALA A 48 -10.12 -9.82 -0.47
C ALA A 48 -11.49 -10.34 0.00
N VAL A 49 -12.06 -11.30 -0.73
CA VAL A 49 -13.37 -11.89 -0.44
C VAL A 49 -13.28 -13.41 -0.39
N ALA A 50 -14.04 -14.03 0.52
CA ALA A 50 -14.11 -15.47 0.62
C ALA A 50 -14.63 -16.08 -0.70
N GLY A 51 -13.91 -17.08 -1.24
CA GLY A 51 -14.27 -17.72 -2.50
C GLY A 51 -14.02 -16.90 -3.77
N GLY A 52 -13.42 -15.70 -3.64
CA GLY A 52 -13.02 -14.83 -4.75
C GLY A 52 -14.16 -14.09 -5.45
N TRP A 53 -13.82 -13.06 -6.22
CA TRP A 53 -14.79 -12.29 -6.99
C TRP A 53 -15.31 -13.07 -8.19
N ARG A 54 -16.64 -13.09 -8.37
CA ARG A 54 -17.32 -13.75 -9.51
C ARG A 54 -18.22 -12.77 -10.26
N LYS A 55 -18.41 -12.98 -11.56
CA LYS A 55 -19.31 -12.17 -12.38
C LYS A 55 -20.74 -12.27 -11.83
N GLY A 56 -21.40 -11.12 -11.63
CA GLY A 56 -22.77 -11.07 -11.13
C GLY A 56 -22.91 -11.23 -9.61
N MET A 57 -21.82 -11.40 -8.86
CA MET A 57 -21.85 -11.41 -7.39
C MET A 57 -22.31 -10.04 -6.86
N ASP A 58 -23.22 -10.04 -5.89
CA ASP A 58 -23.55 -8.82 -5.16
C ASP A 58 -22.34 -8.38 -4.33
N ARG A 59 -21.85 -7.17 -4.61
CA ARG A 59 -20.69 -6.62 -3.92
C ARG A 59 -20.98 -6.24 -2.47
N ARG A 60 -22.24 -5.96 -2.13
CA ARG A 60 -22.63 -5.57 -0.76
C ARG A 60 -22.72 -6.77 0.18
N GLY A 61 -23.10 -7.94 -0.34
CA GLY A 61 -23.15 -9.19 0.42
C GLY A 61 -21.84 -9.98 0.48
N ALA A 62 -20.75 -9.47 -0.10
CA ALA A 62 -19.48 -10.20 -0.14
C ALA A 62 -18.85 -10.30 1.25
N THR A 63 -18.45 -11.52 1.64
CA THR A 63 -17.72 -11.74 2.89
C THR A 63 -16.26 -11.37 2.72
N HIS A 64 -15.84 -10.24 3.31
CA HIS A 64 -14.45 -9.80 3.31
C HIS A 64 -13.55 -10.73 4.14
N LEU A 65 -12.30 -10.90 3.71
CA LEU A 65 -11.28 -11.63 4.46
C LEU A 65 -10.47 -10.66 5.34
N PRO A 66 -10.31 -10.94 6.64
CA PRO A 66 -9.59 -10.08 7.55
C PRO A 66 -8.09 -10.02 7.22
N CYS A 67 -7.48 -8.89 7.54
CA CYS A 67 -6.04 -8.68 7.44
C CYS A 67 -5.35 -9.33 8.66
N THR A 68 -5.05 -10.63 8.58
CA THR A 68 -4.43 -11.36 9.69
C THR A 68 -2.90 -11.28 9.70
N ALA A 69 -2.29 -11.67 10.82
CA ALA A 69 -0.84 -11.74 10.95
C ALA A 69 -0.20 -12.71 9.93
N GLU A 70 -0.90 -13.78 9.57
CA GLU A 70 -0.47 -14.75 8.56
C GLU A 70 -0.44 -14.12 7.16
N VAL A 71 -1.45 -13.33 6.80
CA VAL A 71 -1.49 -12.60 5.52
C VAL A 71 -0.35 -11.58 5.44
N VAL A 72 -0.09 -10.86 6.53
CA VAL A 72 1.04 -9.92 6.62
C VAL A 72 2.37 -10.67 6.54
N ALA A 73 2.52 -11.81 7.21
CA ALA A 73 3.74 -12.62 7.15
C ALA A 73 4.02 -13.09 5.71
N ALA A 74 3.00 -13.64 5.05
CA ALA A 74 3.07 -14.06 3.64
C ALA A 74 3.40 -12.88 2.72
N HIS A 75 2.93 -11.67 3.04
CA HIS A 75 3.29 -10.46 2.29
C HIS A 75 4.75 -10.08 2.43
N LEU A 76 5.25 -10.08 3.67
CA LEU A 76 6.63 -9.65 3.97
C LEU A 76 7.68 -10.60 3.37
N VAL A 77 7.35 -11.88 3.19
CA VAL A 77 8.23 -12.86 2.51
C VAL A 77 8.03 -12.92 0.98
N GLY A 78 7.00 -12.22 0.46
CA GLY A 78 6.75 -12.09 -0.97
C GLY A 78 5.83 -13.15 -1.58
N ASP A 79 5.24 -14.03 -0.78
CA ASP A 79 4.32 -15.08 -1.25
C ASP A 79 2.99 -14.48 -1.73
N VAL A 80 2.54 -13.39 -1.10
CA VAL A 80 1.34 -12.65 -1.51
C VAL A 80 1.64 -11.16 -1.64
N PHE A 81 0.91 -10.49 -2.53
CA PHE A 81 0.94 -9.04 -2.63
C PHE A 81 -0.38 -8.46 -2.14
N MET A 82 -0.38 -7.99 -0.89
CA MET A 82 -1.55 -7.37 -0.26
C MET A 82 -1.46 -5.84 -0.31
N GLY A 83 -2.62 -5.19 -0.29
CA GLY A 83 -2.76 -3.77 -0.01
C GLY A 83 -3.52 -3.55 1.30
N LEU A 84 -3.33 -2.38 1.89
CA LEU A 84 -4.01 -1.94 3.10
C LEU A 84 -5.09 -0.91 2.78
N TYR A 85 -6.15 -0.87 3.58
CA TYR A 85 -7.14 0.20 3.57
C TYR A 85 -6.88 1.14 4.76
N PRO A 86 -6.12 2.23 4.59
CA PRO A 86 -5.66 3.08 5.70
C PRO A 86 -6.76 3.96 6.30
N LEU A 87 -7.86 4.18 5.57
CA LEU A 87 -9.01 4.94 6.05
C LEU A 87 -9.88 4.08 6.96
N MET A 88 -9.93 4.45 8.23
CA MET A 88 -10.70 3.82 9.28
C MET A 88 -12.16 4.34 9.29
N PRO A 89 -13.08 3.63 9.95
CA PRO A 89 -14.40 4.18 10.26
C PRO A 89 -14.29 5.55 10.93
N GLY A 90 -15.18 6.47 10.58
CA GLY A 90 -15.13 7.86 11.06
C GLY A 90 -14.14 8.76 10.31
N ASN A 91 -13.66 8.35 9.14
CA ASN A 91 -12.78 9.14 8.26
C ASN A 91 -11.43 9.52 8.91
N THR A 92 -10.87 8.61 9.71
CA THR A 92 -9.55 8.80 10.34
C THR A 92 -8.51 7.88 9.72
N CYS A 93 -7.22 8.21 9.85
CA CYS A 93 -6.11 7.36 9.44
C CYS A 93 -4.94 7.53 10.41
N HIS A 94 -4.08 6.51 10.51
CA HIS A 94 -2.89 6.56 11.37
C HIS A 94 -1.64 7.04 10.63
N PHE A 95 -1.65 6.97 9.31
CA PHE A 95 -0.52 7.37 8.47
C PHE A 95 -1.03 7.89 7.13
N VAL A 96 -0.20 8.69 6.48
CA VAL A 96 -0.39 9.17 5.11
C VAL A 96 0.82 8.79 4.28
N VAL A 97 0.61 8.55 2.99
CA VAL A 97 1.68 8.28 2.03
C VAL A 97 1.60 9.35 0.95
N ALA A 98 2.73 9.99 0.67
CA ALA A 98 2.88 10.92 -0.43
C ALA A 98 3.75 10.24 -1.50
N ASP A 99 3.20 10.08 -2.70
CA ASP A 99 3.93 9.58 -3.86
C ASP A 99 4.49 10.76 -4.65
N PHE A 100 5.79 10.73 -4.92
CA PHE A 100 6.49 11.79 -5.64
C PHE A 100 6.91 11.25 -7.01
N ASP A 101 6.44 11.91 -8.05
CA ASP A 101 6.68 11.53 -9.43
C ASP A 101 7.49 12.59 -10.18
N GLY A 102 8.18 12.16 -11.23
CA GLY A 102 8.87 13.04 -12.17
C GLY A 102 10.37 13.22 -11.90
N PRO A 103 11.04 14.05 -12.70
CA PRO A 103 12.51 14.17 -12.67
C PRO A 103 13.08 14.67 -11.35
N THR A 104 12.29 15.38 -10.56
CA THR A 104 12.69 16.00 -9.28
C THR A 104 12.14 15.27 -8.05
N ALA A 105 11.49 14.11 -8.21
CA ALA A 105 10.79 13.40 -7.14
C ALA A 105 11.60 13.23 -5.85
N MET A 106 12.91 12.94 -5.97
CA MET A 106 13.79 12.82 -4.81
C MET A 106 13.97 14.16 -4.06
N LEU A 107 14.13 15.27 -4.79
CA LEU A 107 14.22 16.60 -4.17
C LEU A 107 12.90 16.98 -3.50
N ASP A 108 11.77 16.68 -4.14
CA ASP A 108 10.44 16.95 -3.61
C ASP A 108 10.18 16.12 -2.33
N ALA A 109 10.55 14.84 -2.34
CA ALA A 109 10.45 13.97 -1.17
C ALA A 109 11.36 14.44 -0.01
N LEU A 110 12.58 14.87 -0.29
CA LEU A 110 13.49 15.43 0.71
C LEU A 110 12.97 16.75 1.31
N ALA A 111 12.41 17.62 0.47
CA ALA A 111 11.76 18.85 0.92
C ALA A 111 10.55 18.55 1.81
N TYR A 112 9.74 17.56 1.44
CA TYR A 112 8.60 17.10 2.23
C TYR A 112 9.02 16.56 3.60
N VAL A 113 10.04 15.70 3.65
CA VAL A 113 10.58 15.17 4.92
C VAL A 113 11.16 16.30 5.78
N LYS A 114 11.85 17.29 5.17
CA LYS A 114 12.35 18.47 5.89
C LYS A 114 11.20 19.27 6.52
N ALA A 115 10.13 19.49 5.76
CA ALA A 115 8.95 20.19 6.27
C ALA A 115 8.25 19.40 7.39
N ALA A 116 8.09 18.08 7.25
CA ALA A 116 7.51 17.23 8.29
C ALA A 116 8.31 17.31 9.59
N ARG A 117 9.64 17.21 9.51
CA ARG A 117 10.55 17.36 10.66
C ARG A 117 10.43 18.74 11.33
N ALA A 118 10.36 19.81 10.55
CA ALA A 118 10.18 21.16 11.07
C ALA A 118 8.86 21.34 11.84
N ASN A 119 7.84 20.52 11.52
CA ASN A 119 6.54 20.49 12.20
C ASN A 119 6.44 19.37 13.24
N ALA A 120 7.55 18.72 13.62
CA ALA A 120 7.58 17.59 14.54
C ALA A 120 6.67 16.40 14.13
N VAL A 121 6.40 16.25 12.83
CA VAL A 121 5.65 15.13 12.28
C VAL A 121 6.63 14.01 11.92
N PRO A 122 6.49 12.79 12.49
CA PRO A 122 7.31 11.65 12.10
C PRO A 122 7.12 11.32 10.62
N ALA A 123 8.22 11.20 9.87
CA ALA A 123 8.22 10.85 8.46
C ALA A 123 9.34 9.86 8.14
N ALA A 124 9.05 8.92 7.25
CA ALA A 124 10.01 7.98 6.69
C ALA A 124 10.07 8.18 5.17
N LEU A 125 11.27 8.10 4.61
CA LEU A 125 11.49 8.12 3.16
C LEU A 125 11.69 6.68 2.67
N GLU A 126 10.81 6.22 1.79
CA GLU A 126 11.02 4.98 1.04
C GLU A 126 11.69 5.33 -0.29
N ILE A 127 12.74 4.58 -0.64
CA ILE A 127 13.44 4.73 -1.91
C ILE A 127 13.22 3.45 -2.69
N PRO A 128 12.55 3.50 -3.85
CA PRO A 128 12.28 2.31 -4.64
C PRO A 128 13.59 1.62 -5.02
N VAL A 129 13.80 0.40 -4.52
CA VAL A 129 14.96 -0.40 -4.91
C VAL A 129 14.69 -0.93 -6.32
N ARG A 130 15.52 -0.53 -7.30
CA ARG A 130 15.46 -1.15 -8.63
C ARG A 130 15.67 -2.67 -8.46
N PRO A 131 14.86 -3.53 -9.09
CA PRO A 131 15.09 -4.97 -9.01
C PRO A 131 16.48 -5.29 -9.58
N ARG A 132 17.25 -6.13 -8.86
CA ARG A 132 18.56 -6.65 -9.31
C ARG A 132 18.45 -7.62 -10.50
N SER A 133 17.26 -7.86 -11.05
CA SER A 133 17.03 -8.84 -12.10
C SER A 133 16.28 -8.21 -13.29
N PRO A 134 16.78 -8.36 -14.54
CA PRO A 134 16.18 -7.73 -15.72
C PRO A 134 14.83 -8.32 -16.14
N LEU A 135 14.37 -9.41 -15.52
CA LEU A 135 13.18 -10.17 -15.95
C LEU A 135 11.84 -9.66 -15.42
N HIS A 136 11.84 -8.77 -14.41
CA HIS A 136 10.61 -8.13 -13.94
C HIS A 136 10.68 -6.62 -14.16
N ARG A 137 10.49 -6.21 -15.43
CA ARG A 137 10.11 -4.83 -15.75
C ARG A 137 8.75 -4.53 -15.11
N ARG A 138 8.75 -4.04 -13.86
CA ARG A 138 7.61 -3.30 -13.33
C ARG A 138 7.53 -1.99 -14.13
N ARG A 139 6.68 -1.97 -15.16
CA ARG A 139 6.31 -0.73 -15.85
C ARG A 139 5.49 0.10 -14.87
N PHE A 140 6.11 1.09 -14.23
CA PHE A 140 5.38 2.22 -13.66
C PHE A 140 4.70 2.96 -14.82
N ARG A 141 3.38 2.97 -14.86
CA ARG A 141 2.59 3.89 -15.69
C ARG A 141 1.99 4.93 -14.76
N SER A 142 2.50 6.15 -14.82
CA SER A 142 1.80 7.33 -14.29
C SER A 142 0.51 7.53 -15.09
N HIS A 143 -0.65 7.52 -14.44
CA HIS A 143 -1.89 8.01 -15.07
C HIS A 143 -1.95 9.53 -14.88
N ARG A 144 -1.78 10.25 -15.98
CA ARG A 144 -2.06 11.68 -16.05
C ARG A 144 -3.58 11.85 -16.01
N ALA A 145 -4.11 12.47 -14.95
CA ALA A 145 -5.50 12.91 -14.94
C ALA A 145 -5.67 14.02 -15.99
N GLY A 146 -6.24 13.67 -17.15
CA GLY A 146 -6.63 14.63 -18.18
C GLY A 146 -7.82 15.45 -17.68
N ARG A 147 -7.64 16.77 -17.61
CA ARG A 147 -8.70 17.74 -17.34
C ARG A 147 -9.72 17.68 -18.48
N GLY A 148 -10.98 17.38 -18.17
CA GLY A 148 -12.08 17.60 -19.09
C GLY A 148 -12.33 19.11 -19.22
N HIS A 149 -12.14 19.66 -20.42
CA HIS A 149 -12.80 20.90 -20.81
C HIS A 149 -14.26 20.56 -21.14
N GLY A 150 -15.19 21.29 -20.53
CA GLY A 150 -16.61 21.23 -20.89
C GLY A 150 -16.84 21.79 -22.31
N PRO A 151 -17.99 21.47 -22.92
CA PRO A 151 -18.33 22.00 -24.23
C PRO A 151 -18.67 23.50 -24.11
N ALA A 152 -18.05 24.31 -24.96
CA ALA A 152 -18.55 25.63 -25.31
C ALA A 152 -19.59 25.47 -26.43
N ALA A 153 -20.73 26.15 -26.23
CA ALA A 153 -21.81 26.54 -27.16
C ALA A 153 -21.98 25.76 -28.48
#